data_AF-W6NAN4-F1
#
_entry.id   AF-W6NAN4-F1
#
_cell.length_a   1.000
_cell.length_b   1.000
_cell.length_c   1.000
_cell.angle_alpha   90.00
_cell.angle_beta   90.00
_cell.angle_gamma   90.00
#
_symmetry.space_group_name_H-M   'P 1'
#
loop_
_entity.id
_entity.type
_entity.pdbx_description
1 polymer ?
#
loop_
_entity_poly.entity_id
_entity_poly.type
_entity_poly.pdbx_seq_one_letter_code
_entity_poly.pdbx_strand_id
1 'polypeptide(L)'
;MTAVRAAGYTSFANKVQAAESAAVADSKSTESIEQKCKEMEQRVMDMLKESVFAAEKRNLKEALDKAKEAGRRERAVVKYREQQDVVESMNIDLTFTVLFNLAQQYMANDMANEALNTYQIIVKNKMFPNSGRLKVGHRKFSDC
;
A
#
# COMPACT_ATOMS: atom_id res chain seq x y z
N MET A 1 -19.63 -41.49 -58.97
CA MET A 1 -20.14 -40.68 -57.84
C MET A 1 -19.01 -39.80 -57.33
N THR A 2 -19.19 -38.48 -57.39
CA THR A 2 -18.26 -37.45 -56.92
C THR A 2 -18.48 -37.19 -55.44
N ALA A 3 -17.47 -37.41 -54.59
CA ALA A 3 -17.55 -37.09 -53.16
C ALA A 3 -17.24 -35.60 -52.94
N VAL A 4 -18.27 -34.85 -52.55
CA VAL A 4 -18.21 -33.42 -52.24
C VAL A 4 -17.60 -33.23 -50.84
N ARG A 5 -16.62 -32.33 -50.73
CA ARG A 5 -16.01 -31.88 -49.48
C ARG A 5 -17.03 -31.11 -48.64
N ALA A 6 -17.24 -31.52 -47.39
CA ALA A 6 -17.83 -30.67 -46.36
C ALA A 6 -16.70 -29.95 -45.60
N ALA A 7 -16.43 -28.70 -45.98
CA ALA A 7 -15.59 -27.81 -45.18
C ALA A 7 -16.45 -27.25 -44.03
N GLY A 8 -16.37 -27.90 -42.86
CA GLY A 8 -17.03 -27.45 -41.64
C GLY A 8 -16.32 -26.24 -41.05
N TYR A 9 -17.02 -25.11 -41.01
CA TYR A 9 -16.64 -23.90 -40.28
C TYR A 9 -16.69 -24.15 -38.76
N THR A 10 -15.55 -24.45 -38.14
CA THR A 10 -15.43 -24.52 -36.67
C THR A 10 -14.27 -23.64 -36.18
N SER A 11 -14.29 -22.34 -36.50
CA SER A 11 -13.28 -21.38 -36.02
C SER A 11 -13.83 -20.37 -35.01
N PHE A 12 -15.15 -20.19 -34.90
CA PHE A 12 -15.77 -19.27 -33.94
C PHE A 12 -15.97 -19.88 -32.55
N ALA A 13 -16.30 -21.18 -32.44
CA ALA A 13 -16.49 -21.85 -31.14
C ALA A 13 -15.19 -21.91 -30.31
N ASN A 14 -14.05 -22.19 -30.96
CA ASN A 14 -12.73 -22.16 -30.29
C ASN A 14 -12.33 -20.75 -29.84
N LYS A 15 -12.78 -19.70 -30.53
CA LYS A 15 -12.43 -18.32 -30.19
C LYS A 15 -13.22 -17.81 -28.98
N VAL A 16 -14.48 -18.24 -28.83
CA VAL A 16 -15.31 -17.92 -27.66
C VAL A 16 -14.84 -18.70 -26.44
N GLN A 17 -14.54 -20.01 -26.56
CA GLN A 17 -13.98 -20.79 -25.46
C GLN A 17 -12.58 -20.33 -25.04
N ALA A 18 -11.72 -19.93 -25.98
CA ALA A 18 -10.40 -19.36 -25.65
C ALA A 18 -10.52 -17.98 -24.99
N ALA A 19 -11.49 -17.16 -25.38
CA ALA A 19 -11.75 -15.86 -24.76
C ALA A 19 -12.35 -15.97 -23.34
N GLU A 20 -13.30 -16.89 -23.12
CA GLU A 20 -13.82 -17.19 -21.77
C GLU A 20 -12.73 -17.80 -20.87
N SER A 21 -11.93 -18.72 -21.39
CA SER A 21 -10.83 -19.33 -20.62
C SER A 21 -9.74 -18.31 -20.26
N ALA A 22 -9.46 -17.36 -21.15
CA ALA A 22 -8.52 -16.26 -20.89
C ALA A 22 -9.07 -15.27 -19.86
N ALA A 23 -10.36 -14.91 -19.95
CA ALA A 23 -11.00 -14.00 -18.98
C ALA A 23 -11.08 -14.61 -17.56
N VAL A 24 -11.34 -15.92 -17.45
CA VAL A 24 -11.37 -16.63 -16.16
C VAL A 24 -9.96 -16.86 -15.59
N ALA A 25 -8.94 -17.01 -16.44
CA ALA A 25 -7.55 -17.07 -15.99
C ALA A 25 -7.04 -15.71 -15.47
N ASP A 26 -7.51 -14.62 -16.08
CA ASP A 26 -7.15 -13.25 -15.71
C ASP A 26 -7.87 -12.77 -14.43
N SER A 27 -9.12 -13.18 -14.21
CA SER A 27 -9.80 -12.91 -12.94
C SER A 27 -9.17 -13.69 -11.77
N LYS A 28 -8.71 -14.92 -12.01
CA LYS A 28 -8.05 -15.73 -10.98
C LYS A 28 -6.63 -15.27 -10.67
N SER A 29 -5.92 -14.68 -11.64
CA SER A 29 -4.59 -14.10 -11.43
C SER A 29 -4.66 -12.79 -10.65
N THR A 30 -5.65 -11.94 -10.94
CA THR A 30 -5.90 -10.68 -10.23
C THR A 30 -6.33 -10.90 -8.78
N GLU A 31 -7.23 -11.86 -8.51
CA GLU A 31 -7.58 -12.26 -7.14
C GLU A 31 -6.36 -12.77 -6.35
N SER A 32 -5.46 -13.53 -7.00
CA SER A 32 -4.22 -14.01 -6.37
C SER A 32 -3.25 -12.88 -6.03
N ILE A 33 -3.16 -11.85 -6.89
CA ILE A 33 -2.32 -10.67 -6.66
C ILE A 33 -2.87 -9.85 -5.49
N GLU A 34 -4.19 -9.62 -5.45
CA GLU A 34 -4.83 -8.87 -4.38
C GLU A 34 -4.67 -9.57 -3.02
N GLN A 35 -4.83 -10.90 -2.98
CA GLN A 35 -4.63 -11.68 -1.76
C GLN A 35 -3.19 -11.60 -1.25
N LYS A 36 -2.19 -11.68 -2.14
CA LYS A 36 -0.78 -11.48 -1.77
C LYS A 36 -0.52 -10.07 -1.24
N CYS A 37 -1.10 -9.05 -1.86
CA CYS A 37 -0.99 -7.67 -1.38
C CYS A 37 -1.57 -7.54 0.03
N LYS A 38 -2.77 -8.09 0.27
CA LYS A 38 -3.40 -8.11 1.60
C LYS A 38 -2.55 -8.81 2.65
N GLU A 39 -1.94 -9.94 2.32
CA GLU A 39 -1.01 -10.61 3.24
C GLU A 39 0.21 -9.75 3.58
N MET A 40 0.79 -9.09 2.57
CA MET A 40 1.93 -8.20 2.80
C MET A 40 1.52 -6.99 3.65
N GLU A 41 0.35 -6.41 3.40
CA GLU A 41 -0.22 -5.31 4.19
C GLU A 41 -0.49 -5.72 5.64
N GLN A 42 -1.00 -6.93 5.86
CA GLN A 42 -1.19 -7.47 7.20
C GLN A 42 0.14 -7.56 7.96
N ARG A 43 1.21 -8.02 7.29
CA ARG A 43 2.57 -8.06 7.90
C ARG A 43 3.13 -6.67 8.20
N VAL A 44 2.76 -5.64 7.44
CA VAL A 44 3.10 -4.25 7.74
C VAL A 44 2.35 -3.80 9.00
N MET A 45 1.05 -4.09 9.06
CA MET A 45 0.20 -3.71 10.18
C MET A 45 0.62 -4.38 11.49
N ASP A 46 1.06 -5.63 11.45
CA ASP A 46 1.54 -6.34 12.63
C ASP A 46 2.83 -5.71 13.19
N MET A 47 3.79 -5.35 12.33
CA MET A 47 4.99 -4.60 12.73
C MET A 47 4.65 -3.22 13.29
N LEU A 48 3.64 -2.56 12.72
CA LEU A 48 3.16 -1.27 13.22
C LEU A 48 2.58 -1.39 14.63
N LYS A 49 1.73 -2.39 14.88
CA LYS A 49 1.19 -2.66 16.21
C LYS A 49 2.30 -2.94 17.21
N GLU A 50 3.27 -3.77 16.85
CA GLU A 50 4.41 -4.07 17.72
C GLU A 50 5.25 -2.82 18.04
N SER A 51 5.42 -1.91 17.08
CA SER A 51 6.10 -0.63 17.30
C SER A 51 5.35 0.22 18.33
N VAL A 52 4.03 0.33 18.21
CA VAL A 52 3.19 1.08 19.16
C VAL A 52 3.24 0.45 20.56
N PHE A 53 3.15 -0.87 20.67
CA PHE A 53 3.26 -1.56 21.97
C PHE A 53 4.65 -1.41 22.61
N ALA A 54 5.72 -1.39 21.81
CA ALA A 54 7.07 -1.12 22.33
C ALA A 54 7.19 0.33 22.83
N ALA A 55 6.57 1.29 22.15
CA ALA A 55 6.52 2.69 22.58
C ALA A 55 5.76 2.85 23.92
N GLU A 56 4.63 2.16 24.06
CA GLU A 56 3.84 2.14 25.31
C GLU A 56 4.66 1.59 26.49
N LYS A 57 5.47 0.55 26.26
CA LYS A 57 6.41 0.00 27.24
C LYS A 57 7.64 0.88 27.50
N ARG A 58 7.69 2.08 26.92
CA ARG A 58 8.84 3.02 26.95
C ARG A 58 10.14 2.44 26.39
N ASN A 59 10.07 1.40 25.55
CA ASN A 59 11.23 0.90 24.83
C ASN A 59 11.37 1.62 23.48
N LEU A 60 11.85 2.85 23.53
CA LEU A 60 11.84 3.79 22.39
C LEU A 60 12.73 3.34 21.23
N LYS A 61 13.85 2.67 21.52
CA LYS A 61 14.76 2.13 20.50
C LYS A 61 14.11 0.99 19.72
N GLU A 62 13.53 0.02 20.43
CA GLU A 62 12.81 -1.09 19.81
C GLU A 62 11.60 -0.60 19.01
N ALA A 63 10.86 0.38 19.55
CA ALA A 63 9.73 0.99 18.87
C ALA A 63 10.15 1.63 17.53
N LEU A 64 11.28 2.34 17.51
CA LEU A 64 11.83 2.96 16.31
C LEU A 64 12.30 1.93 15.29
N ASP A 65 12.99 0.88 15.72
CA ASP A 65 13.48 -0.18 14.82
C ASP A 65 12.30 -0.90 14.14
N LYS A 66 11.25 -1.20 14.91
CA LYS A 66 10.00 -1.78 14.38
C LYS A 66 9.27 -0.83 13.45
N ALA A 67 9.23 0.48 13.74
CA ALA A 67 8.64 1.46 12.85
C ALA A 67 9.40 1.58 11.52
N LYS A 68 10.75 1.56 11.57
CA LYS A 68 11.59 1.57 10.37
C LYS A 68 11.37 0.31 9.52
N GLU A 69 11.22 -0.85 10.16
CA GLU A 69 10.90 -2.10 9.48
C GLU A 69 9.50 -2.05 8.83
N ALA A 70 8.48 -1.54 9.53
CA ALA A 70 7.16 -1.31 8.96
C ALA A 70 7.24 -0.42 7.72
N GLY A 71 8.02 0.67 7.76
CA GLY A 71 8.27 1.54 6.61
C GLY A 71 9.02 0.88 5.45
N ARG A 72 9.92 -0.07 5.72
CA ARG A 72 10.57 -0.87 4.66
C ARG A 72 9.57 -1.79 3.97
N ARG A 73 8.72 -2.46 4.75
CA ARG A 73 7.71 -3.40 4.24
C ARG A 73 6.61 -2.68 3.47
N GLU A 74 6.18 -1.51 3.94
CA GLU A 74 5.21 -0.67 3.24
C GLU A 74 5.72 -0.29 1.85
N ARG A 75 6.95 0.20 1.73
CA ARG A 75 7.57 0.47 0.42
C ARG A 75 7.65 -0.77 -0.48
N ALA A 76 7.83 -1.96 0.10
CA ALA A 76 7.82 -3.20 -0.65
C ALA A 76 6.41 -3.54 -1.19
N VAL A 77 5.34 -3.27 -0.42
CA VAL A 77 3.96 -3.41 -0.89
C VAL A 77 3.69 -2.45 -2.06
N VAL A 78 4.07 -1.18 -1.92
CA VAL A 78 3.89 -0.16 -2.97
C VAL A 78 4.60 -0.61 -4.26
N LYS A 79 5.87 -0.97 -4.16
CA LYS A 79 6.66 -1.44 -5.30
C LYS A 79 6.07 -2.71 -5.94
N TYR A 80 5.56 -3.64 -5.13
CA TYR A 80 4.92 -4.85 -5.65
C TYR A 80 3.64 -4.51 -6.44
N ARG A 81 2.81 -3.60 -5.93
CA ARG A 81 1.60 -3.14 -6.63
C ARG A 81 1.92 -2.40 -7.92
N GLU A 82 2.98 -1.58 -7.94
CA GLU A 82 3.49 -0.93 -9.16
C GLU A 82 3.95 -1.95 -10.20
N GLN A 83 4.64 -3.02 -9.79
CA GLN A 83 5.09 -4.08 -10.71
C GLN A 83 3.94 -4.89 -11.33
N GLN A 84 2.80 -4.95 -10.65
CA GLN A 84 1.60 -5.65 -11.12
C GLN A 84 0.60 -4.70 -11.80
N ASP A 85 0.97 -3.42 -11.99
CA ASP A 85 0.14 -2.36 -12.59
C ASP A 85 -1.23 -2.15 -11.89
N VAL A 86 -1.30 -2.42 -10.58
CA VAL A 86 -2.52 -2.28 -9.75
C VAL A 86 -2.43 -1.10 -8.77
N VAL A 87 -1.80 -0.01 -9.20
CA VAL A 87 -1.52 1.18 -8.38
C VAL A 87 -2.81 1.85 -7.86
N GLU A 88 -3.90 1.80 -8.62
CA GLU A 88 -5.20 2.38 -8.23
C GLU A 88 -5.82 1.74 -6.98
N SER A 89 -5.43 0.49 -6.68
CA SER A 89 -5.94 -0.25 -5.53
C SER A 89 -5.12 -0.05 -4.25
N MET A 90 -4.09 0.81 -4.28
CA MET A 90 -3.14 1.00 -3.19
C MET A 90 -3.81 1.44 -1.89
N ASN A 91 -3.38 0.84 -0.78
CA ASN A 91 -3.87 1.18 0.55
C ASN A 91 -3.15 2.41 1.10
N ILE A 92 -3.61 3.59 0.66
CA ILE A 92 -3.04 4.88 1.02
C ILE A 92 -3.14 5.13 2.54
N ASP A 93 -4.21 4.66 3.19
CA ASP A 93 -4.39 4.79 4.64
C ASP A 93 -3.32 4.01 5.44
N LEU A 94 -2.93 2.83 4.95
CA LEU A 94 -1.83 2.08 5.54
C LEU A 94 -0.50 2.85 5.40
N THR A 95 -0.20 3.38 4.21
CA THR A 95 1.00 4.21 3.97
C THR A 95 1.03 5.42 4.91
N PHE A 96 -0.10 6.12 5.04
CA PHE A 96 -0.24 7.25 5.96
C PHE A 96 0.07 6.85 7.40
N THR A 97 -0.55 5.76 7.86
CA THR A 97 -0.44 5.28 9.25
C THR A 97 0.99 4.87 9.58
N VAL A 98 1.68 4.20 8.66
CA VAL A 98 3.09 3.78 8.81
C VAL A 98 4.01 5.00 8.87
N LEU A 99 3.88 5.94 7.94
CA LEU A 99 4.71 7.15 7.93
C LEU A 99 4.46 8.01 9.17
N PHE A 100 3.21 8.15 9.59
CA PHE A 100 2.85 8.90 10.78
C PHE A 100 3.45 8.26 12.03
N ASN A 101 3.30 6.94 12.21
CA ASN A 101 3.92 6.24 13.34
C ASN A 101 5.45 6.38 13.31
N LEU A 102 6.09 6.23 12.15
CA LEU A 102 7.54 6.40 12.02
C LEU A 102 7.99 7.80 12.45
N ALA A 103 7.27 8.85 12.06
CA ALA A 103 7.55 10.21 12.48
C ALA A 103 7.38 10.40 14.00
N GLN A 104 6.34 9.81 14.60
CA GLN A 104 6.15 9.82 16.06
C GLN A 104 7.32 9.13 16.79
N GLN A 105 7.77 7.98 16.30
CA GLN A 105 8.91 7.28 16.90
C GLN A 105 10.22 8.07 16.74
N TYR A 106 10.42 8.78 15.63
CA TYR A 106 11.56 9.68 15.49
C TYR A 106 11.51 10.82 16.52
N MET A 107 10.34 11.44 16.73
CA MET A 107 10.19 12.47 17.78
C MET A 107 10.46 11.92 19.18
N ALA A 108 9.98 10.71 19.48
CA ALA A 108 10.21 10.06 20.77
C ALA A 108 11.69 9.70 21.02
N ASN A 109 12.50 9.58 19.97
CA ASN A 109 13.94 9.31 20.06
C ASN A 109 14.81 10.57 19.86
N ASP A 110 14.23 11.76 20.02
CA ASP A 110 14.91 13.06 19.84
C ASP A 110 15.48 13.29 18.41
N MET A 111 14.99 12.56 17.42
CA MET A 111 15.39 12.66 16.00
C MET A 111 14.47 13.62 15.25
N ALA A 112 14.48 14.90 15.63
CA ALA A 112 13.53 15.90 15.14
C ALA A 112 13.65 16.19 13.63
N ASN A 113 14.86 16.12 13.07
CA ASN A 113 15.10 16.37 11.65
C ASN A 113 14.49 15.27 10.77
N GLU A 114 14.66 14.01 11.18
CA GLU A 114 14.11 12.83 10.52
C GLU A 114 12.59 12.79 10.64
N ALA A 115 12.05 13.17 11.81
CA ALA A 115 10.61 13.34 11.99
C ALA A 115 10.05 14.40 11.03
N LEU A 116 10.69 15.58 10.95
CA LEU A 116 10.25 16.66 10.05
C LEU A 116 10.28 16.23 8.59
N ASN A 117 11.34 15.55 8.15
CA ASN A 117 11.44 15.01 6.79
C ASN A 117 10.30 14.03 6.50
N THR A 118 9.99 13.15 7.46
CA THR A 118 8.89 12.18 7.32
C THR A 118 7.53 12.87 7.25
N TYR A 119 7.26 13.87 8.10
CA TYR A 119 6.03 14.66 8.03
C TYR A 119 5.91 15.44 6.72
N GLN A 120 7.01 15.97 6.19
CA GLN A 120 6.99 16.65 4.90
C GLN A 120 6.56 15.71 3.76
N ILE A 121 6.98 14.44 3.78
CA ILE A 121 6.54 13.44 2.80
C ILE A 121 5.02 13.27 2.88
N ILE A 122 4.46 13.17 4.09
CA ILE A 122 3.01 13.05 4.30
C ILE A 122 2.27 14.27 3.72
N VAL A 123 2.70 15.48 4.08
CA VAL A 123 2.01 16.71 3.68
C VAL A 123 2.17 17.03 2.18
N LYS A 124 3.28 16.65 1.56
CA LYS A 124 3.55 16.92 0.13
C LYS A 124 2.96 15.86 -0.80
N ASN A 125 2.59 14.69 -0.29
CA ASN A 125 2.06 13.62 -1.12
C ASN A 125 0.59 13.90 -1.51
N LYS A 126 0.37 14.09 -2.82
CA LYS A 126 -0.93 14.40 -3.44
C LYS A 126 -1.94 13.26 -3.36
N MET A 127 -1.49 12.03 -3.06
CA MET A 127 -2.34 10.85 -2.92
C MET A 127 -3.15 10.88 -1.62
N PHE A 128 -2.75 11.68 -0.63
CA PHE A 128 -3.51 11.83 0.61
C PHE A 128 -4.59 12.92 0.43
N PRO A 129 -5.88 12.57 0.44
CA PRO A 129 -6.97 13.50 0.13
C PRO A 129 -7.07 14.70 1.10
N ASN A 130 -6.44 14.61 2.27
CA ASN A 130 -6.49 15.63 3.32
C ASN A 130 -5.15 16.37 3.57
N SER A 131 -4.09 16.09 2.82
CA SER A 131 -2.75 16.63 3.11
C SER A 131 -2.62 18.16 3.08
N GLY A 132 -3.57 18.87 2.47
CA GLY A 132 -3.62 20.34 2.46
C GLY A 132 -4.43 21.01 3.58
N ARG A 133 -5.15 20.27 4.45
CA ARG A 133 -6.09 20.86 5.43
C ARG A 133 -5.62 20.88 6.88
N LEU A 134 -4.44 20.34 7.19
CA LEU A 134 -3.79 20.52 8.51
C LEU A 134 -3.19 21.93 8.62
N LYS A 135 -4.05 22.96 8.62
CA LYS A 135 -3.70 24.26 9.18
C LYS A 135 -3.64 24.06 10.70
N VAL A 136 -2.43 23.81 11.21
CA VAL A 136 -2.13 24.06 12.62
C VAL A 136 -2.46 25.53 12.84
N GLY A 137 -3.59 25.79 13.51
CA GLY A 137 -3.90 27.12 13.98
C GLY A 137 -2.80 27.51 14.95
N HIS A 138 -1.84 28.32 14.49
CA HIS A 138 -1.07 29.19 15.37
C HIS A 138 -2.10 30.07 16.09
N ARG A 139 -2.62 29.60 17.23
CA ARG A 139 -3.20 30.51 18.21
C ARG A 139 -2.05 31.41 18.62
N LYS A 140 -2.08 32.62 18.08
CA LYS A 140 -1.25 33.72 18.55
C LYS A 140 -1.39 33.77 20.06
N PHE A 141 -0.27 33.54 20.76
CA PHE A 141 -0.06 34.15 22.05
C PHE A 141 0.06 35.65 21.78
N SER A 142 -1.06 36.35 21.89
CA SER A 142 -1.08 37.80 22.08
C SER A 142 -2.33 38.09 22.92
N ASP A 143 -2.06 38.64 24.10
CA ASP A 143 -2.96 39.42 24.95
C ASP A 143 -4.00 38.68 25.80
N CYS A 144 -3.57 38.31 27.01
CA CYS A 144 -4.23 38.61 28.30
C CYS A 144 -3.21 38.50 29.44
#